data_AF-A0A5U8SY57-F1
#
_entry.id   AF-A0A5U8SY57-F1
#
_cell.length_a   1.000
_cell.length_b   1.000
_cell.length_c   1.000
_cell.angle_alpha   90.00
_cell.angle_beta   90.00
_cell.angle_gamma   90.00
#
_symmetry.space_group_name_H-M   'P 1'
#
loop_
_entity.id
_entity.type
_entity.pdbx_description
1 polymer ?
#
loop_
_entity_poly.entity_id
_entity_poly.type
_entity_poly.pdbx_seq_one_letter_code
_entity_poly.pdbx_strand_id
1 'polypeptide(L)'
;MEPENTGIDLSCYDLHSHTTASDGMLTPEQLLDRAVEMKVTVLAITDHDTTDALPAAHHYQQANNLPLTVINGVEISTLWEHHEIHIVGLNIDITHPAMTELLAQQSERRRARGMLISERLAKAGIEGTWEEANALAQGGEV
;
A
#
# COMPACT_ATOMS: atom_id res chain seq x y z
N MET A 1 5.13 4.28 47.86
CA MET A 1 4.10 4.60 46.86
C MET A 1 4.65 4.14 45.53
N GLU A 2 4.10 3.06 44.99
CA GLU A 2 4.36 2.72 43.60
C GLU A 2 3.67 3.77 42.71
N PRO A 3 4.26 4.14 41.57
CA PRO A 3 3.63 5.11 40.69
C PRO A 3 2.31 4.54 40.16
N GLU A 4 1.24 5.34 40.22
CA GLU A 4 -0.05 5.00 39.63
C GLU A 4 0.12 4.75 38.13
N ASN A 5 -0.27 3.55 37.69
CA ASN A 5 -0.41 3.20 36.29
C ASN A 5 -1.53 4.07 35.71
N THR A 6 -1.20 5.10 34.91
CA THR A 6 -2.15 6.08 34.39
C THR A 6 -3.16 5.50 33.38
N GLY A 7 -3.13 4.20 33.08
CA GLY A 7 -4.15 3.54 32.26
C GLY A 7 -4.27 4.08 30.84
N ILE A 8 -3.27 4.83 30.36
CA ILE A 8 -3.23 5.31 28.98
C ILE A 8 -2.64 4.18 28.15
N ASP A 9 -3.53 3.42 27.51
CA ASP A 9 -3.15 2.60 26.36
C ASP A 9 -2.67 3.56 25.26
N LEU A 10 -1.35 3.75 25.15
CA LEU A 10 -0.76 4.63 24.17
C LEU A 10 -0.83 3.96 22.82
N SER A 11 -1.90 4.21 22.08
CA SER A 11 -2.03 3.77 20.70
C SER A 11 -0.87 4.30 19.86
N CYS A 12 -0.12 3.40 19.23
CA CYS A 12 0.94 3.71 18.27
C CYS A 12 0.38 3.55 16.85
N TYR A 13 0.44 4.63 16.08
CA TYR A 13 -0.15 4.71 14.75
C TYR A 13 0.93 4.72 13.68
N ASP A 14 0.75 3.88 12.67
CA ASP A 14 1.39 3.99 11.37
C ASP A 14 0.30 4.04 10.30
N LEU A 15 0.10 5.21 9.70
CA LEU A 15 -1.03 5.49 8.82
C LEU A 15 -0.64 5.54 7.33
N HIS A 16 0.57 5.11 7.00
CA HIS A 16 1.05 5.09 5.61
C HIS A 16 2.09 3.99 5.44
N SER A 17 1.67 2.87 4.86
CA SER A 17 2.54 1.70 4.67
C SER A 17 2.16 0.92 3.41
N HIS A 18 3.16 0.26 2.81
CA HIS A 18 3.05 -0.37 1.49
C HIS A 18 3.41 -1.85 1.60
N THR A 19 2.75 -2.66 0.79
CA THR A 19 2.98 -4.10 0.66
C THR A 19 3.47 -4.44 -0.74
N THR A 20 3.73 -5.73 -0.97
CA THR A 20 4.02 -6.26 -2.31
C THR A 20 2.85 -6.13 -3.29
N ALA A 21 1.66 -5.68 -2.88
CA ALA A 21 0.59 -5.35 -3.82
C ALA A 21 0.90 -4.08 -4.63
N SER A 22 1.79 -3.22 -4.13
CA SER A 22 2.35 -2.11 -4.90
C SER A 22 3.88 -2.18 -4.93
N ASP A 23 4.57 -1.22 -4.31
CA ASP A 23 6.03 -1.10 -4.31
C ASP A 23 6.70 -1.40 -2.95
N GLY A 24 5.92 -1.94 -2.00
CA GLY A 24 6.43 -2.41 -0.72
C GLY A 24 7.19 -3.75 -0.84
N MET A 25 8.07 -4.00 0.13
CA MET A 25 8.92 -5.19 0.16
C MET A 25 8.34 -6.38 0.96
N LEU A 26 7.31 -6.14 1.76
CA LEU A 26 6.71 -7.13 2.65
C LEU A 26 5.34 -7.54 2.13
N THR A 27 5.00 -8.83 2.21
CA THR A 27 3.62 -9.25 1.99
C THR A 27 2.70 -8.62 3.04
N PRO A 28 1.38 -8.58 2.80
CA PRO A 28 0.44 -8.05 3.79
C PRO A 28 0.59 -8.71 5.17
N GLU A 29 0.80 -10.02 5.22
CA GLU A 29 1.01 -10.78 6.46
C GLU A 29 2.32 -10.39 7.16
N GLN A 30 3.42 -10.31 6.40
CA GLN A 30 4.73 -9.92 6.94
C GLN A 30 4.73 -8.49 7.48
N LEU A 31 4.01 -7.57 6.82
CA LEU A 31 3.86 -6.20 7.27
C LEU A 31 3.11 -6.15 8.61
N LEU A 32 2.04 -6.93 8.76
CA LEU A 32 1.28 -7.06 10.00
C LEU A 32 2.15 -7.60 11.15
N ASP A 33 2.91 -8.68 10.90
CA ASP A 33 3.84 -9.22 11.89
C ASP A 33 4.89 -8.18 12.31
N ARG A 34 5.42 -7.44 11.34
CA ARG A 34 6.40 -6.37 11.57
C ARG A 34 5.82 -5.23 12.39
N ALA A 35 4.58 -4.83 12.13
CA ALA A 35 3.87 -3.79 12.89
C ALA A 35 3.71 -4.20 14.35
N VAL A 36 3.33 -5.46 14.61
CA VAL A 36 3.23 -6.02 15.98
C VAL A 36 4.59 -6.06 16.67
N GLU A 37 5.65 -6.50 16.00
CA GLU A 37 7.02 -6.49 16.53
C GLU A 37 7.45 -5.08 16.97
N MET A 38 7.07 -4.08 16.18
CA MET A 38 7.35 -2.66 16.42
C MET A 38 6.37 -1.98 17.39
N LYS A 39 5.41 -2.73 17.95
CA LYS A 39 4.37 -2.24 18.87
C LYS A 39 3.44 -1.20 18.27
N VAL A 40 3.26 -1.20 16.96
CA VAL A 40 2.19 -0.46 16.28
C VAL A 40 0.86 -1.11 16.68
N THR A 41 -0.11 -0.30 17.08
CA THR A 41 -1.44 -0.76 17.50
C THR A 41 -2.50 -0.47 16.44
N VAL A 42 -2.25 0.52 15.57
CA VAL A 42 -3.12 0.89 14.45
C VAL A 42 -2.25 1.07 13.20
N LEU A 43 -2.49 0.25 12.19
CA LEU A 43 -1.77 0.26 10.92
C LEU A 43 -2.73 0.53 9.77
N ALA A 44 -2.41 1.47 8.88
CA ALA A 44 -3.09 1.60 7.59
C ALA A 44 -2.22 1.03 6.47
N ILE A 45 -2.77 0.11 5.69
CA ILE A 45 -2.18 -0.32 4.42
C ILE A 45 -2.68 0.64 3.35
N THR A 46 -1.76 1.33 2.68
CA THR A 46 -2.03 2.42 1.73
C THR A 46 -1.24 2.18 0.44
N ASP A 47 -1.34 0.97 -0.11
CA ASP A 47 -0.70 0.63 -1.37
C ASP A 47 -1.05 1.62 -2.49
N HIS A 48 -0.09 1.85 -3.41
CA HIS A 48 -0.28 2.75 -4.52
C HIS A 48 -1.35 2.26 -5.49
N ASP A 49 -2.42 3.05 -5.66
CA ASP A 49 -3.48 2.84 -6.66
C ASP A 49 -4.19 1.46 -6.61
N THR A 50 -4.03 0.69 -5.53
CA THR A 50 -4.67 -0.63 -5.35
C THR A 50 -5.07 -0.87 -3.89
N THR A 51 -6.05 -1.75 -3.69
CA THR A 51 -6.50 -2.23 -2.38
C THR A 51 -6.33 -3.74 -2.21
N ASP A 52 -5.63 -4.40 -3.13
CA ASP A 52 -5.60 -5.86 -3.25
C ASP A 52 -4.95 -6.58 -2.05
N ALA A 53 -4.11 -5.88 -1.29
CA ALA A 53 -3.51 -6.37 -0.05
C ALA A 53 -4.52 -6.53 1.10
N LEU A 54 -5.59 -5.72 1.12
CA LEU A 54 -6.46 -5.57 2.29
C LEU A 54 -7.22 -6.86 2.64
N PRO A 55 -7.83 -7.61 1.70
CA PRO A 55 -8.51 -8.87 2.03
C PRO A 55 -7.59 -9.89 2.72
N ALA A 56 -6.35 -10.05 2.22
CA ALA A 56 -5.38 -10.96 2.81
C ALA A 56 -4.92 -10.49 4.20
N ALA A 57 -4.64 -9.19 4.35
CA ALA A 57 -4.28 -8.59 5.64
C ALA A 57 -5.36 -8.82 6.71
N HIS A 58 -6.63 -8.55 6.39
CA HIS A 58 -7.75 -8.76 7.33
C HIS A 58 -7.93 -10.23 7.68
N HIS A 59 -7.85 -11.12 6.69
CA HIS A 59 -7.94 -12.55 6.93
C HIS A 59 -6.84 -13.02 7.89
N TYR A 60 -5.59 -12.62 7.66
CA TYR A 60 -4.45 -12.98 8.49
C TYR A 60 -4.56 -12.39 9.90
N GLN A 61 -4.95 -11.12 10.03
CA GLN A 61 -5.16 -10.44 11.32
C GLN A 61 -6.20 -11.19 12.17
N GLN A 62 -7.33 -11.56 11.58
CA GLN A 62 -8.40 -12.30 12.25
C GLN A 62 -7.98 -13.73 12.60
N ALA A 63 -7.38 -14.47 11.66
CA ALA A 63 -6.98 -15.86 11.87
C ALA A 63 -5.96 -16.02 13.01
N ASN A 64 -5.08 -15.02 13.20
CA ASN A 64 -4.03 -15.05 14.20
C ASN A 64 -4.35 -14.25 15.47
N ASN A 65 -5.52 -13.61 15.55
CA ASN A 65 -5.91 -12.73 16.66
C ASN A 65 -4.84 -11.68 16.99
N LEU A 66 -4.28 -11.03 15.96
CA LEU A 66 -3.22 -10.04 16.16
C LEU A 66 -3.76 -8.85 16.97
N PRO A 67 -2.99 -8.30 17.93
CA PRO A 67 -3.37 -7.13 18.73
C PRO A 67 -3.19 -5.82 17.94
N LEU A 68 -3.67 -5.80 16.69
CA LEU A 68 -3.48 -4.73 15.73
C LEU A 68 -4.82 -4.38 15.08
N THR A 69 -5.12 -3.10 14.97
CA THR A 69 -6.20 -2.59 14.13
C THR A 69 -5.66 -2.30 12.74
N VAL A 70 -6.21 -2.96 11.71
CA VAL A 70 -5.86 -2.68 10.31
C VAL A 70 -6.91 -1.73 9.72
N ILE A 71 -6.45 -0.60 9.20
CA ILE A 71 -7.28 0.41 8.52
C ILE A 71 -7.21 0.19 7.01
N ASN A 72 -8.38 0.15 6.37
CA ASN A 72 -8.49 0.16 4.91
C ASN A 72 -7.98 1.50 4.38
N GLY A 73 -6.83 1.48 3.73
CA GLY A 73 -6.27 2.66 3.09
C GLY A 73 -5.90 2.42 1.63
N VAL A 74 -5.53 3.50 0.95
CA VAL A 74 -4.98 3.51 -0.41
C VAL A 74 -4.21 4.81 -0.60
N GLU A 75 -3.12 4.79 -1.35
CA GLU A 75 -2.43 5.99 -1.80
C GLU A 75 -2.70 6.22 -3.29
N ILE A 76 -3.55 7.20 -3.59
CA ILE A 76 -4.02 7.47 -4.95
C ILE A 76 -3.06 8.45 -5.62
N SER A 77 -2.46 8.04 -6.73
CA SER A 77 -1.67 8.92 -7.58
C SER A 77 -2.56 9.96 -8.23
N THR A 78 -2.19 11.23 -8.25
CA THR A 78 -3.00 12.25 -8.93
C THR A 78 -2.12 13.29 -9.61
N LEU A 79 -2.70 14.00 -10.58
CA LEU A 79 -2.08 15.13 -11.25
C LEU A 79 -2.89 16.38 -10.96
N TRP A 80 -2.26 17.37 -10.33
CA TRP A 80 -2.89 18.66 -10.05
C TRP A 80 -1.98 19.79 -10.54
N GLU A 81 -2.47 20.62 -11.45
CA GLU A 81 -1.71 21.75 -12.03
C GLU A 81 -0.31 21.33 -12.52
N HIS A 82 -0.21 20.21 -13.23
CA HIS A 82 1.04 19.60 -13.73
C HIS A 82 2.00 19.08 -12.65
N HIS A 83 1.56 19.01 -11.38
CA HIS A 83 2.32 18.42 -10.28
C HIS A 83 1.74 17.04 -9.95
N GLU A 84 2.62 16.06 -9.84
CA GLU A 84 2.27 14.75 -9.29
C GLU A 84 2.14 14.89 -7.77
N ILE A 85 0.97 14.55 -7.25
CA ILE A 85 0.69 14.53 -5.82
C ILE A 85 0.01 13.20 -5.49
N HIS A 86 0.23 12.71 -4.28
CA HIS A 86 -0.45 11.52 -3.78
C HIS A 86 -1.46 11.90 -2.71
N ILE A 87 -2.62 11.25 -2.76
CA ILE A 87 -3.70 11.44 -1.81
C ILE A 87 -3.93 10.13 -1.07
N VAL A 88 -3.65 10.14 0.22
CA VAL A 88 -3.96 9.00 1.10
C VAL A 88 -5.45 9.02 1.47
N GLY A 89 -6.15 7.94 1.15
CA GLY A 89 -7.48 7.64 1.66
C GLY A 89 -7.36 6.74 2.89
N LEU A 90 -8.05 7.08 3.98
CA LEU A 90 -8.08 6.27 5.20
C LEU A 90 -9.52 5.89 5.56
N ASN A 91 -9.68 4.66 6.05
CA ASN A 91 -10.96 4.06 6.41
C ASN A 91 -11.97 4.08 5.24
N ILE A 92 -11.49 3.72 4.06
CA ILE A 92 -12.29 3.71 2.83
C ILE A 92 -13.16 2.44 2.72
N ASP A 93 -14.26 2.57 1.98
CA ASP A 93 -14.99 1.42 1.46
C ASP A 93 -14.34 0.94 0.16
N ILE A 94 -13.60 -0.17 0.25
CA ILE A 94 -12.86 -0.77 -0.87
C ILE A 94 -13.77 -1.41 -1.92
N THR A 95 -15.08 -1.51 -1.66
CA THR A 95 -16.08 -2.05 -2.59
C THR A 95 -16.92 -0.97 -3.26
N HIS A 96 -16.73 0.30 -2.88
CA HIS A 96 -17.52 1.39 -3.42
C HIS A 96 -17.26 1.55 -4.93
N PRO A 97 -18.29 1.57 -5.79
CA PRO A 97 -18.10 1.54 -7.25
C PRO A 97 -17.22 2.67 -7.80
N ALA A 98 -17.35 3.89 -7.26
CA ALA A 98 -16.50 5.00 -7.68
C ALA A 98 -15.03 4.82 -7.28
N MET A 99 -14.75 4.12 -6.18
CA MET A 99 -13.38 3.82 -5.75
C MET A 99 -12.78 2.76 -6.65
N THR A 100 -13.49 1.64 -6.86
CA THR A 100 -12.99 0.54 -7.70
C THR A 100 -12.79 0.98 -9.16
N GLU A 101 -13.69 1.79 -9.70
CA GLU A 101 -13.55 2.38 -11.04
C GLU A 101 -12.33 3.32 -11.12
N LEU A 102 -12.13 4.17 -10.11
CA LEU A 102 -10.97 5.07 -10.06
C LEU A 102 -9.66 4.28 -10.02
N LEU A 103 -9.52 3.32 -9.11
CA LEU A 103 -8.28 2.55 -8.94
C LEU A 103 -7.95 1.74 -10.20
N ALA A 104 -8.95 1.15 -10.87
CA ALA A 104 -8.75 0.49 -12.15
C ALA A 104 -8.17 1.43 -13.22
N GLN A 105 -8.70 2.67 -13.33
CA GLN A 105 -8.17 3.66 -14.25
C GLN A 105 -6.73 4.08 -13.90
N GLN A 106 -6.39 4.15 -12.61
CA GLN A 106 -5.05 4.54 -12.17
C GLN A 106 -4.03 3.45 -12.43
N SER A 107 -4.36 2.19 -12.17
CA SER A 107 -3.54 1.02 -12.53
C SER A 107 -3.23 1.00 -14.03
N GLU A 108 -4.23 1.23 -14.90
CA GLU A 108 -4.01 1.33 -16.35
C GLU A 108 -3.04 2.46 -16.74
N ARG A 109 -3.20 3.64 -16.13
CA ARG A 109 -2.33 4.81 -16.39
C ARG A 109 -0.91 4.57 -15.91
N ARG A 110 -0.74 3.95 -14.74
CA ARG A 110 0.54 3.58 -14.16
C ARG A 110 1.28 2.61 -15.07
N ARG A 111 0.61 1.54 -15.52
CA ARG A 111 1.15 0.59 -16.49
C ARG A 111 1.59 1.27 -17.80
N ALA A 112 0.75 2.15 -18.34
CA ALA A 112 1.08 2.89 -19.57
C ALA A 112 2.30 3.81 -19.38
N ARG A 113 2.41 4.46 -18.22
CA ARG A 113 3.58 5.27 -17.84
C ARG A 113 4.84 4.42 -17.71
N GLY A 114 4.76 3.26 -17.05
CA GLY A 114 5.90 2.34 -16.91
C GLY A 114 6.44 1.86 -18.26
N MET A 115 5.55 1.51 -19.20
CA MET A 115 5.95 1.18 -20.58
C MET A 115 6.65 2.35 -21.27
N LEU A 116 6.13 3.58 -21.14
CA LEU A 116 6.74 4.77 -21.72
C LEU A 116 8.14 5.07 -21.12
N ILE A 117 8.32 4.82 -19.83
CA ILE A 117 9.63 4.93 -19.16
C ILE A 117 10.59 3.90 -19.77
N SER A 118 10.15 2.65 -19.94
CA SER A 118 10.96 1.61 -20.56
C SER A 118 11.38 1.96 -22.00
N GLU A 119 10.45 2.47 -22.82
CA GLU A 119 10.78 2.95 -24.18
C GLU A 119 11.85 4.06 -24.19
N ARG A 120 11.83 4.95 -23.19
CA ARG A 120 12.82 6.03 -23.06
C ARG A 120 14.17 5.49 -22.61
N LEU A 121 14.18 4.51 -21.69
CA LEU A 121 15.39 3.84 -21.24
C LEU A 121 16.04 3.03 -22.37
N ALA A 122 15.25 2.36 -23.20
CA ALA A 122 15.75 1.66 -24.39
C ALA A 122 16.46 2.61 -25.36
N LYS A 123 15.92 3.81 -25.59
CA LYS A 123 16.58 4.87 -26.38
C LYS A 123 17.88 5.36 -25.77
N ALA A 124 18.08 5.19 -24.47
CA ALA A 124 19.31 5.49 -23.76
C ALA A 124 20.28 4.29 -23.68
N GLY A 125 19.96 3.16 -24.33
CA GLY A 125 20.79 1.96 -24.37
C GLY A 125 20.53 0.96 -23.23
N ILE A 126 19.44 1.12 -22.48
CA ILE A 126 19.03 0.20 -21.41
C ILE A 126 17.73 -0.49 -21.84
N GLU A 127 17.86 -1.65 -22.47
CA GLU A 127 16.73 -2.41 -23.03
C GLU A 127 16.12 -3.37 -21.98
N GLY A 128 14.87 -3.81 -22.19
CA GLY A 128 14.23 -4.86 -21.38
C GLY A 128 13.71 -4.43 -19.99
N THR A 129 13.75 -3.14 -19.68
CA THR A 129 13.43 -2.65 -18.31
C THR A 129 11.98 -2.87 -17.89
N TRP A 130 11.04 -2.96 -18.84
CA TRP A 130 9.64 -3.22 -18.53
C TRP A 130 9.45 -4.65 -18.02
N GLU A 131 10.03 -5.62 -18.74
CA GLU A 131 9.96 -7.03 -18.40
C GLU A 131 10.67 -7.30 -17.06
N GLU A 132 11.84 -6.69 -16.84
CA GLU A 132 12.56 -6.81 -15.58
C GLU A 132 11.79 -6.19 -14.41
N ALA A 133 11.21 -5.00 -14.57
CA ALA A 133 10.41 -4.37 -13.53
C ALA A 133 9.19 -5.22 -13.15
N ASN A 134 8.46 -5.77 -14.13
CA ASN A 134 7.34 -6.67 -13.87
C ASN A 134 7.76 -7.97 -13.19
N ALA A 135 8.92 -8.54 -13.56
CA ALA A 135 9.45 -9.74 -12.92
C ALA A 135 9.79 -9.50 -11.44
N LEU A 136 10.30 -8.30 -11.11
CA LEU A 136 10.58 -7.90 -9.73
C LEU A 136 9.30 -7.61 -8.92
N ALA A 137 8.29 -7.01 -9.55
CA ALA A 137 7.04 -6.66 -8.89
C ALA A 137 6.15 -7.87 -8.54
N GLN A 138 6.34 -9.02 -9.20
CA GLN A 138 5.64 -10.28 -8.90
C GLN A 138 4.10 -10.15 -8.85
N GLY A 139 3.53 -9.24 -9.64
CA GLY A 139 2.09 -8.97 -9.67
C GLY A 139 1.64 -7.73 -8.90
N GLY A 140 2.54 -7.04 -8.20
CA GLY A 140 2.29 -5.70 -7.68
C GLY A 140 2.19 -4.65 -8.78
N GLU A 141 1.67 -3.47 -8.43
CA GLU A 141 1.52 -2.33 -9.34
C GLU A 141 2.85 -1.81 -9.89
N VAL A 142 2.96 -1.65 -11.22
CA VAL A 142 4.18 -1.20 -11.95
C VAL A 142 3.91 -0.01 -12.86
#